data_AF-A0A9D1PNX7-F1
#
_entry.id   AF-A0A9D1PNX7-F1
#
_cell.length_a   1.000
_cell.length_b   1.000
_cell.length_c   1.000
_cell.angle_alpha   90.00
_cell.angle_beta   90.00
_cell.angle_gamma   90.00
#
_symmetry.space_group_name_H-M   'P 1'
#
loop_
_entity.id
_entity.type
_entity.pdbx_description
1 polymer ?
#
loop_
_entity_poly.entity_id
_entity_poly.type
_entity_poly.pdbx_seq_one_letter_code
_entity_poly.pdbx_strand_id
1 'polypeptide(L)'
;MAEKTYAVIKRTEYENRGNAPVYIDTSEILRDGSGDTVMRLKLFNNCGRAVRSVYLNAGCFDSKLNLCVQLKNIPYVNVNAAPATSFGNTQLVEVPGLTRSVFVEISRILFDDGTVWANPKPELAEDIVSEEALGEEWLRLRLTHEIRNKEAEKVKGRRMSENKKSLIAVLSVLCAGLIVVGIMVFNRCYTGRQTDYKTAMNYYVNNDFTNAAPALSLLAENHFFFEDDRNEIHYSAALSYMNIKDYKNALKHFCECRGYRAADENIRTIVQQYARLIGAGYNHSAVVQKDGSVAAFGDNSSGQCDTGSWSKIIAVSAGGNHTVGLSYEGLLTACGSNEFGQCDLSGWTDVTAVATGESHTVGLKDNGRVVARGNNEYGQCDVQEWSDIVQVAVAANHTIGLKSDGTVLSAGWDRYGQCSTEGESNVAYIATGERNTALVRRDGTVRIIGDNSYKQCDSSELSDIVSASVGAQYVVCVTSEGRAVSLGLNDKNQGSVALWNEVMAVSCGSAHTLGLSGSGGVYAVGNDFSGQTRVSKLADIGAENIPFTE
;
A
#
# COMPACT_ATOMS: atom_id res chain seq x y z
N MET A 1 -44.06 13.77 36.84
CA MET A 1 -44.02 12.77 35.75
C MET A 1 -43.17 11.61 36.25
N ALA A 2 -43.44 10.37 35.83
CA ALA A 2 -42.53 9.27 36.13
C ALA A 2 -41.23 9.47 35.33
N GLU A 3 -40.08 9.22 35.95
CA GLU A 3 -38.78 9.31 35.30
C GLU A 3 -38.67 8.14 34.29
N LYS A 4 -38.51 8.44 33.00
CA LYS A 4 -38.45 7.41 31.95
C LYS A 4 -37.21 6.53 32.15
N THR A 5 -37.42 5.29 32.57
CA THR A 5 -36.36 4.30 32.74
C THR A 5 -36.00 3.66 31.40
N TYR A 6 -34.83 4.02 30.88
CA TYR A 6 -34.28 3.46 29.64
C TYR A 6 -33.29 2.31 29.91
N ALA A 7 -33.42 1.21 29.16
CA ALA A 7 -32.46 0.11 29.11
C ALA A 7 -31.53 0.23 27.90
N VAL A 8 -30.26 -0.17 28.04
CA VAL A 8 -29.28 -0.20 26.94
C VAL A 8 -29.59 -1.37 26.00
N ILE A 9 -29.81 -1.09 24.71
CA ILE A 9 -29.93 -2.09 23.64
C ILE A 9 -28.57 -2.36 22.99
N LYS A 10 -27.77 -1.31 22.76
CA LYS A 10 -26.42 -1.41 22.19
C LYS A 10 -25.53 -0.37 22.86
N ARG A 11 -24.26 -0.74 23.10
CA ARG A 11 -23.16 0.20 23.28
C ARG A 11 -22.11 -0.04 22.19
N THR A 12 -21.48 1.02 21.70
CA THR A 12 -20.14 0.98 21.11
C THR A 12 -19.19 1.77 22.03
N GLU A 13 -17.92 1.39 22.10
CA GLU A 13 -16.89 2.08 22.89
C GLU A 13 -15.76 2.49 21.95
N TYR A 14 -15.27 3.74 22.07
CA TYR A 14 -14.24 4.37 21.22
C TYR A 14 -14.60 4.45 19.72
N GLU A 15 -15.41 5.46 19.38
CA GLU A 15 -15.61 5.92 17.99
C GLU A 15 -14.82 7.23 17.78
N ASN A 16 -13.77 7.20 16.95
CA ASN A 16 -13.05 8.41 16.51
C ASN A 16 -13.12 8.52 14.99
N ARG A 17 -13.59 9.67 14.48
CA ARG A 17 -13.76 9.95 13.04
C ARG A 17 -13.30 11.38 12.73
N GLY A 18 -12.32 11.50 11.84
CA GLY A 18 -11.73 12.77 11.40
C GLY A 18 -10.76 13.41 12.39
N ASN A 19 -10.14 14.52 11.99
CA ASN A 19 -9.15 15.27 12.77
C ASN A 19 -9.79 16.15 13.88
N ALA A 20 -10.85 15.65 14.52
CA ALA A 20 -11.57 16.36 15.57
C ALA A 20 -10.81 16.28 16.92
N PRO A 21 -10.49 17.40 17.58
CA PRO A 21 -9.80 17.39 18.87
C PRO A 21 -10.75 17.06 20.07
N VAL A 22 -11.92 16.50 19.78
CA VAL A 22 -12.87 15.88 20.72
C VAL A 22 -13.26 14.55 20.11
N TYR A 23 -13.32 13.46 20.90
CA TYR A 23 -13.69 12.12 20.41
C TYR A 23 -14.88 11.53 21.16
N ILE A 24 -15.46 10.44 20.64
CA ILE A 24 -16.60 9.75 21.23
C ILE A 24 -16.09 8.53 22.01
N ASP A 25 -16.05 8.69 23.33
CA ASP A 25 -15.57 7.69 24.31
C ASP A 25 -16.54 6.50 24.40
N THR A 26 -17.86 6.76 24.38
CA THR A 26 -18.89 5.71 24.20
C THR A 26 -20.14 6.23 23.46
N SER A 27 -20.72 5.41 22.58
CA SER A 27 -22.06 5.62 22.03
C SER A 27 -23.04 4.57 22.58
N GLU A 28 -24.25 4.96 22.96
CA GLU A 28 -25.27 4.06 23.51
C GLU A 28 -26.64 4.28 22.85
N ILE A 29 -27.30 3.20 22.45
CA ILE A 29 -28.70 3.17 22.01
C ILE A 29 -29.53 2.59 23.13
N LEU A 30 -30.50 3.38 23.60
CA LEU A 30 -31.31 3.19 24.78
C LEU A 30 -32.80 3.10 24.40
N ARG A 31 -33.61 2.36 25.17
CA ARG A 31 -35.07 2.27 24.98
C ARG A 31 -35.84 2.18 26.29
N ASP A 32 -36.98 2.87 26.38
CA ASP A 32 -37.90 2.77 27.51
C ASP A 32 -39.00 1.70 27.33
N GLY A 33 -39.81 1.51 28.38
CA GLY A 33 -40.91 0.53 28.37
C GLY A 33 -42.07 0.84 27.43
N SER A 34 -42.14 2.05 26.85
CA SER A 34 -43.12 2.45 25.81
C SER A 34 -42.62 2.15 24.39
N GLY A 35 -41.30 1.97 24.21
CA GLY A 35 -40.67 1.68 22.92
C GLY A 35 -39.85 2.84 22.34
N ASP A 36 -39.95 4.04 22.95
CA ASP A 36 -39.21 5.22 22.51
C ASP A 36 -37.71 4.97 22.67
N THR A 37 -36.95 5.40 21.68
CA THR A 37 -35.53 5.06 21.53
C THR A 37 -34.69 6.33 21.48
N VAL A 38 -33.58 6.35 22.21
CA VAL A 38 -32.70 7.52 22.30
C VAL A 38 -31.24 7.10 22.15
N MET A 39 -30.45 7.98 21.56
CA MET A 39 -28.99 7.92 21.55
C MET A 39 -28.45 8.69 22.75
N ARG A 40 -27.41 8.17 23.40
CA ARG A 40 -26.61 8.85 24.42
C ARG A 40 -25.13 8.75 24.05
N LEU A 41 -24.42 9.86 24.13
CA LEU A 41 -22.99 9.93 23.80
C LEU A 41 -22.19 10.39 25.02
N LYS A 42 -21.06 9.72 25.28
CA LYS A 42 -19.99 10.22 26.16
C LYS A 42 -18.90 10.75 25.24
N LEU A 43 -18.64 12.05 25.31
CA LEU A 43 -17.59 12.73 24.56
C LEU A 43 -16.37 12.91 25.48
N PHE A 44 -15.18 13.08 24.90
CA PHE A 44 -13.95 13.40 25.63
C PHE A 44 -13.24 14.61 25.01
N ASN A 45 -12.88 15.59 25.84
CA ASN A 45 -12.13 16.76 25.39
C ASN A 45 -10.63 16.43 25.29
N ASN A 46 -10.15 16.15 24.08
CA ASN A 46 -8.73 15.96 23.79
C ASN A 46 -8.02 17.28 23.40
N CYS A 47 -8.69 18.43 23.50
CA CYS A 47 -8.09 19.73 23.24
C CYS A 47 -7.26 20.22 24.43
N GLY A 48 -6.23 21.02 24.16
CA GLY A 48 -5.44 21.74 25.17
C GLY A 48 -6.12 22.98 25.80
N ARG A 49 -7.37 23.32 25.48
CA ARG A 49 -8.21 24.33 26.20
C ARG A 49 -9.64 23.81 26.43
N ALA A 50 -10.48 24.53 27.16
CA ALA A 50 -11.80 24.02 27.56
C ALA A 50 -12.88 24.18 26.46
N VAL A 51 -13.68 23.14 26.25
CA VAL A 51 -14.74 23.14 25.23
C VAL A 51 -16.03 23.70 25.81
N ARG A 52 -16.60 24.72 25.13
CA ARG A 52 -17.82 25.41 25.53
C ARG A 52 -19.07 24.80 24.89
N SER A 53 -18.98 24.39 23.62
CA SER A 53 -20.03 23.61 22.96
C SER A 53 -19.51 22.80 21.77
N VAL A 54 -20.14 21.65 21.53
CA VAL A 54 -19.90 20.80 20.35
C VAL A 54 -21.19 20.70 19.52
N TYR A 55 -21.04 20.63 18.20
CA TYR A 55 -22.13 20.34 17.27
C TYR A 55 -21.75 19.10 16.46
N LEU A 56 -22.71 18.19 16.29
CA LEU A 56 -22.48 16.91 15.61
C LEU A 56 -23.62 16.54 14.66
N ASN A 57 -23.27 15.77 13.63
CA ASN A 57 -24.18 15.14 12.69
C ASN A 57 -24.29 13.66 13.04
N ALA A 58 -25.47 13.05 12.87
CA ALA A 58 -25.68 11.63 13.14
C ALA A 58 -26.55 10.96 12.06
N GLY A 59 -26.07 9.86 11.49
CA GLY A 59 -26.86 8.93 10.68
C GLY A 59 -27.40 7.81 11.56
N CYS A 60 -28.70 7.53 11.50
CA CYS A 60 -29.37 6.51 12.33
C CYS A 60 -29.92 5.39 11.45
N PHE A 61 -29.54 4.13 11.71
CA PHE A 61 -29.77 2.99 10.80
C PHE A 61 -30.50 1.81 11.46
N ASP A 62 -31.27 1.04 10.69
CA ASP A 62 -32.06 -0.09 11.19
C ASP A 62 -31.23 -1.37 11.42
N SER A 63 -31.89 -2.49 11.78
CA SER A 63 -31.21 -3.79 11.98
C SER A 63 -30.57 -4.37 10.72
N LYS A 64 -30.89 -3.86 9.53
CA LYS A 64 -30.38 -4.26 8.20
C LYS A 64 -29.50 -3.19 7.56
N LEU A 65 -29.16 -2.13 8.29
CA LEU A 65 -28.36 -0.99 7.84
C LEU A 65 -29.04 -0.06 6.82
N ASN A 66 -30.38 -0.07 6.75
CA ASN A 66 -31.11 0.98 6.03
C ASN A 66 -31.09 2.27 6.85
N LEU A 67 -30.82 3.42 6.23
CA LEU A 67 -30.90 4.73 6.87
C LEU A 67 -32.35 5.01 7.30
N CYS A 68 -32.58 5.16 8.60
CA CYS A 68 -33.88 5.54 9.18
C CYS A 68 -34.09 7.06 9.14
N VAL A 69 -33.06 7.81 9.51
CA VAL A 69 -33.06 9.29 9.54
C VAL A 69 -31.62 9.80 9.63
N GLN A 70 -31.39 11.01 9.12
CA GLN A 70 -30.19 11.80 9.40
C GLN A 70 -30.56 13.00 10.28
N LEU A 71 -29.76 13.23 11.31
CA LEU A 71 -29.84 14.37 12.21
C LEU A 71 -28.63 15.29 11.96
N LYS A 72 -28.83 16.55 11.59
CA LYS A 72 -27.75 17.53 11.34
C LYS A 72 -27.72 18.58 12.48
N ASN A 73 -26.53 19.05 12.86
CA ASN A 73 -26.31 20.07 13.90
C ASN A 73 -26.95 19.79 15.28
N ILE A 74 -26.86 18.55 15.79
CA ILE A 74 -27.23 18.21 17.17
C ILE A 74 -26.34 19.02 18.14
N PRO A 75 -26.91 19.86 19.04
CA PRO A 75 -26.13 20.77 19.86
C PRO A 75 -25.84 20.22 21.26
N TYR A 76 -24.55 20.13 21.63
CA TYR A 76 -24.07 19.89 22.98
C TYR A 76 -23.53 21.21 23.54
N VAL A 77 -24.40 22.02 24.16
CA VAL A 77 -24.12 23.41 24.57
C VAL A 77 -23.87 23.58 26.06
N ASN A 78 -23.07 24.59 26.42
CA ASN A 78 -22.68 24.92 27.81
C ASN A 78 -21.98 23.77 28.56
N VAL A 79 -21.25 22.93 27.85
CA VAL A 79 -20.63 21.71 28.42
C VAL A 79 -19.41 22.02 29.31
N ASN A 80 -18.73 23.15 29.05
CA ASN A 80 -17.61 23.69 29.84
C ASN A 80 -16.55 22.64 30.22
N ALA A 81 -16.25 21.72 29.29
CA ALA A 81 -15.41 20.56 29.53
C ALA A 81 -13.92 20.95 29.54
N ALA A 82 -13.25 20.80 30.67
CA ALA A 82 -11.81 21.06 30.80
C ALA A 82 -10.97 20.12 29.90
N PRO A 83 -9.71 20.47 29.57
CA PRO A 83 -8.78 19.56 28.90
C PRO A 83 -8.72 18.18 29.57
N ALA A 84 -8.64 17.13 28.76
CA ALA A 84 -8.59 15.72 29.20
C ALA A 84 -9.76 15.25 30.09
N THR A 85 -10.98 15.77 29.87
CA THR A 85 -12.19 15.34 30.61
C THR A 85 -13.31 14.79 29.72
N SER A 86 -14.06 13.81 30.23
CA SER A 86 -15.29 13.33 29.59
C SER A 86 -16.50 14.22 29.90
N PHE A 87 -17.42 14.36 28.94
CA PHE A 87 -18.66 15.14 29.07
C PHE A 87 -19.79 14.56 28.20
N GLY A 88 -20.95 15.23 28.17
CA GLY A 88 -22.08 14.90 27.27
C GLY A 88 -22.96 13.71 27.68
N ASN A 89 -22.48 12.83 28.57
CA ASN A 89 -23.11 11.57 28.98
C ASN A 89 -24.45 11.70 29.75
N THR A 90 -25.00 12.89 29.91
CA THR A 90 -26.34 13.17 30.44
C THR A 90 -27.36 13.53 29.36
N GLN A 91 -26.91 13.93 28.17
CA GLN A 91 -27.78 14.35 27.08
C GLN A 91 -28.30 13.15 26.30
N LEU A 92 -29.62 13.09 26.15
CA LEU A 92 -30.34 12.11 25.33
C LEU A 92 -30.79 12.79 24.03
N VAL A 93 -30.65 12.09 22.91
CA VAL A 93 -31.08 12.53 21.58
C VAL A 93 -32.10 11.52 21.06
N GLU A 94 -33.31 11.97 20.70
CA GLU A 94 -34.35 11.06 20.20
C GLU A 94 -33.99 10.48 18.83
N VAL A 95 -34.20 9.18 18.64
CA VAL A 95 -33.95 8.46 17.39
C VAL A 95 -35.10 7.48 17.07
N PRO A 96 -35.34 7.12 15.80
CA PRO A 96 -36.43 6.23 15.44
C PRO A 96 -36.41 4.88 16.18
N GLY A 97 -37.59 4.35 16.52
CA GLY A 97 -37.73 3.04 17.19
C GLY A 97 -37.15 1.84 16.41
N LEU A 98 -36.85 2.02 15.12
CA LEU A 98 -36.17 1.03 14.28
C LEU A 98 -34.64 1.07 14.39
N THR A 99 -34.04 2.15 14.92
CA THR A 99 -32.59 2.36 14.97
C THR A 99 -31.86 1.31 15.82
N ARG A 100 -30.79 0.71 15.27
CA ARG A 100 -29.92 -0.31 15.90
C ARG A 100 -28.43 -0.01 15.74
N SER A 101 -28.05 0.89 14.83
CA SER A 101 -26.74 1.53 14.77
C SER A 101 -26.91 3.04 14.56
N VAL A 102 -25.94 3.79 15.06
CA VAL A 102 -25.77 5.22 14.83
C VAL A 102 -24.33 5.43 14.36
N PHE A 103 -24.12 6.38 13.45
CA PHE A 103 -22.81 6.91 13.09
C PHE A 103 -22.81 8.40 13.38
N VAL A 104 -21.72 8.91 13.97
CA VAL A 104 -21.64 10.30 14.43
C VAL A 104 -20.35 10.96 13.96
N GLU A 105 -20.47 12.22 13.55
CA GLU A 105 -19.36 13.09 13.14
C GLU A 105 -19.47 14.43 13.88
N ILE A 106 -18.36 14.96 14.38
CA ILE A 106 -18.33 16.31 14.96
C ILE A 106 -18.13 17.34 13.84
N SER A 107 -19.11 18.20 13.64
CA SER A 107 -19.08 19.24 12.60
C SER A 107 -18.41 20.53 13.06
N ARG A 108 -18.53 20.87 14.35
CA ARG A 108 -18.00 22.13 14.91
C ARG A 108 -17.77 22.05 16.43
N ILE A 109 -16.72 22.71 16.91
CA ILE A 109 -16.40 22.88 18.33
C ILE A 109 -16.16 24.38 18.60
N LEU A 110 -16.80 24.92 19.64
CA LEU A 110 -16.58 26.27 20.16
C LEU A 110 -15.82 26.22 21.48
N PHE A 111 -14.81 27.07 21.62
CA PHE A 111 -13.98 27.20 22.80
C PHE A 111 -14.54 28.11 23.90
N ASP A 112 -13.93 28.01 25.07
CA ASP A 112 -13.93 29.04 26.11
C ASP A 112 -13.28 30.36 25.63
N ASP A 113 -12.14 30.28 24.94
CA ASP A 113 -11.42 31.42 24.33
C ASP A 113 -12.16 32.10 23.15
N GLY A 114 -13.30 31.55 22.73
CA GLY A 114 -14.16 32.10 21.68
C GLY A 114 -13.75 31.74 20.24
N THR A 115 -12.62 31.09 20.04
CA THR A 115 -12.25 30.54 18.71
C THR A 115 -13.08 29.28 18.37
N VAL A 116 -13.08 28.89 17.11
CA VAL A 116 -13.89 27.78 16.58
C VAL A 116 -13.02 26.81 15.80
N TRP A 117 -13.16 25.52 16.09
CA TRP A 117 -12.75 24.45 15.17
C TRP A 117 -13.97 24.01 14.36
N ALA A 118 -13.79 23.80 13.06
CA ALA A 118 -14.78 23.24 12.15
C ALA A 118 -14.13 22.12 11.36
N ASN A 119 -14.90 21.07 11.05
CA ASN A 119 -14.36 19.93 10.31
C ASN A 119 -13.98 20.37 8.87
N PRO A 120 -12.71 20.22 8.45
CA PRO A 120 -12.27 20.60 7.09
C PRO A 120 -12.78 19.64 6.00
N LYS A 121 -13.23 18.42 6.37
CA LYS A 121 -13.92 17.48 5.50
C LYS A 121 -15.21 17.01 6.20
N PRO A 122 -16.30 17.80 6.14
CA PRO A 122 -17.57 17.43 6.75
C PRO A 122 -18.29 16.42 5.84
N GLU A 123 -17.83 15.17 5.85
CA GLU A 123 -18.26 14.12 4.91
C GLU A 123 -19.73 13.72 5.11
N LEU A 124 -20.35 14.08 6.26
CA LEU A 124 -21.80 13.96 6.47
C LEU A 124 -22.62 15.22 6.11
N ALA A 125 -22.01 16.24 5.47
CA ALA A 125 -22.66 17.53 5.20
C ALA A 125 -23.79 17.45 4.17
N GLU A 126 -23.60 16.74 3.07
CA GLU A 126 -24.54 16.71 1.94
C GLU A 126 -25.38 15.42 2.00
N ASP A 127 -24.86 14.26 1.59
CA ASP A 127 -25.59 12.96 1.58
C ASP A 127 -24.84 11.80 2.30
N ILE A 128 -25.49 11.12 3.25
CA ILE A 128 -24.96 9.88 3.90
C ILE A 128 -25.47 8.61 3.20
N VAL A 129 -25.36 8.51 1.88
CA VAL A 129 -25.65 7.27 1.13
C VAL A 129 -24.71 7.08 -0.07
N SER A 130 -23.40 6.99 0.18
CA SER A 130 -22.48 6.30 -0.73
C SER A 130 -21.54 5.38 0.05
N GLU A 131 -21.07 4.33 -0.62
CA GLU A 131 -20.07 3.40 -0.09
C GLU A 131 -18.72 4.13 0.13
N GLU A 132 -18.45 5.14 -0.70
CA GLU A 132 -17.29 6.04 -0.62
C GLU A 132 -17.33 6.98 0.62
N ALA A 133 -18.51 7.40 1.07
CA ALA A 133 -18.67 8.32 2.21
C ALA A 133 -18.75 7.63 3.59
N LEU A 134 -18.74 6.29 3.63
CA LEU A 134 -18.73 5.50 4.87
C LEU A 134 -17.61 4.43 4.93
N GLY A 135 -17.01 4.09 3.79
CA GLY A 135 -15.81 3.26 3.68
C GLY A 135 -15.88 1.92 4.41
N GLU A 136 -14.78 1.59 5.09
CA GLU A 136 -14.55 0.33 5.82
C GLU A 136 -15.67 0.00 6.83
N GLU A 137 -16.31 1.01 7.44
CA GLU A 137 -17.37 0.78 8.43
C GLU A 137 -18.72 0.34 7.83
N TRP A 138 -18.98 0.61 6.55
CA TRP A 138 -20.17 0.05 5.87
C TRP A 138 -20.00 -1.47 5.66
N LEU A 139 -18.79 -1.89 5.29
CA LEU A 139 -18.41 -3.30 5.14
C LEU A 139 -18.43 -4.05 6.48
N ARG A 140 -17.75 -3.54 7.52
CA ARG A 140 -17.74 -4.15 8.88
C ARG A 140 -19.16 -4.41 9.41
N LEU A 141 -20.08 -3.45 9.27
CA LEU A 141 -21.48 -3.63 9.71
C LEU A 141 -22.21 -4.70 8.87
N ARG A 142 -21.99 -4.74 7.55
CA ARG A 142 -22.64 -5.70 6.64
C ARG A 142 -22.15 -7.13 6.90
N LEU A 143 -20.85 -7.34 7.12
CA LEU A 143 -20.28 -8.60 7.60
C LEU A 143 -20.94 -9.04 8.91
N THR A 144 -21.03 -8.13 9.90
CA THR A 144 -21.62 -8.43 11.22
C THR A 144 -23.08 -8.87 11.12
N HIS A 145 -23.85 -8.30 10.19
CA HIS A 145 -25.23 -8.72 9.91
C HIS A 145 -25.30 -10.12 9.28
N GLU A 146 -24.47 -10.41 8.27
CA GLU A 146 -24.42 -11.74 7.65
C GLU A 146 -23.99 -12.84 8.61
N ILE A 147 -22.98 -12.59 9.44
CA ILE A 147 -22.49 -13.55 10.44
C ILE A 147 -23.64 -13.93 11.39
N ARG A 148 -24.38 -12.94 11.92
CA ARG A 148 -25.54 -13.21 12.80
C ARG A 148 -26.66 -13.99 12.12
N ASN A 149 -26.94 -13.74 10.84
CA ASN A 149 -27.92 -14.53 10.10
C ASN A 149 -27.45 -15.98 9.89
N LYS A 150 -26.18 -16.17 9.53
CA LYS A 150 -25.54 -17.50 9.38
C LYS A 150 -25.50 -18.26 10.72
N GLU A 151 -25.37 -17.58 11.85
CA GLU A 151 -25.51 -18.17 13.19
C GLU A 151 -26.97 -18.52 13.53
N ALA A 152 -27.93 -17.66 13.23
CA ALA A 152 -29.36 -17.95 13.46
C ALA A 152 -29.84 -19.17 12.65
N GLU A 153 -29.34 -19.36 11.43
CA GLU A 153 -29.57 -20.54 10.60
C GLU A 153 -28.91 -21.81 11.21
N LYS A 154 -27.68 -21.71 11.73
CA LYS A 154 -27.04 -22.80 12.51
C LYS A 154 -27.85 -23.16 13.77
N VAL A 155 -28.49 -22.19 14.43
CA VAL A 155 -29.38 -22.43 15.59
C VAL A 155 -30.69 -23.10 15.18
N LYS A 156 -31.29 -22.75 14.02
CA LYS A 156 -32.40 -23.53 13.44
C LYS A 156 -31.98 -24.98 13.18
N GLY A 157 -30.81 -25.19 12.56
CA GLY A 157 -30.27 -26.53 12.31
C GLY A 157 -30.09 -27.37 13.59
N ARG A 158 -29.59 -26.75 14.66
CA ARG A 158 -29.46 -27.42 15.98
C ARG A 158 -30.78 -27.81 16.64
N ARG A 159 -31.93 -27.28 16.19
CA ARG A 159 -33.27 -27.69 16.68
C ARG A 159 -33.77 -29.02 16.08
N MET A 160 -33.06 -29.60 15.12
CA MET A 160 -33.44 -30.86 14.44
C MET A 160 -32.84 -32.14 15.07
N SER A 161 -32.19 -32.08 16.24
CA SER A 161 -31.46 -33.23 16.81
C SER A 161 -31.62 -33.44 18.33
N GLU A 162 -32.86 -33.55 18.84
CA GLU A 162 -33.09 -33.88 20.27
C GLU A 162 -33.16 -35.39 20.60
N ASN A 163 -33.36 -36.27 19.61
CA ASN A 163 -33.62 -37.70 19.82
C ASN A 163 -32.35 -38.57 19.98
N LYS A 164 -31.48 -38.27 20.95
CA LYS A 164 -30.49 -39.24 21.50
C LYS A 164 -29.85 -38.87 22.86
N LYS A 165 -30.65 -38.37 23.81
CA LYS A 165 -30.23 -38.20 25.21
C LYS A 165 -30.13 -39.57 25.90
N SER A 166 -28.92 -40.08 26.14
CA SER A 166 -28.62 -41.17 27.10
C SER A 166 -27.13 -41.45 27.38
N LEU A 167 -26.16 -40.94 26.60
CA LEU A 167 -24.75 -41.34 26.70
C LEU A 167 -23.77 -40.26 27.24
N ILE A 168 -24.27 -39.11 27.70
CA ILE A 168 -23.44 -37.90 27.97
C ILE A 168 -23.34 -37.59 29.49
N ALA A 169 -23.54 -38.60 30.35
CA ALA A 169 -23.40 -38.44 31.79
C ALA A 169 -21.93 -38.45 32.28
N VAL A 170 -21.02 -39.08 31.53
CA VAL A 170 -19.61 -39.32 31.95
C VAL A 170 -18.61 -38.44 31.22
N LEU A 171 -18.86 -38.03 29.96
CA LEU A 171 -17.99 -37.09 29.23
C LEU A 171 -18.07 -35.64 29.75
N SER A 172 -19.15 -35.29 30.46
CA SER A 172 -19.49 -33.93 30.86
C SER A 172 -18.41 -33.23 31.69
N VAL A 173 -17.76 -33.94 32.61
CA VAL A 173 -16.76 -33.37 33.54
C VAL A 173 -15.46 -33.00 32.81
N LEU A 174 -14.98 -33.83 31.88
CA LEU A 174 -13.79 -33.54 31.06
C LEU A 174 -14.05 -32.39 30.08
N CYS A 175 -15.22 -32.36 29.44
CA CYS A 175 -15.59 -31.27 28.54
C CYS A 175 -15.80 -29.94 29.29
N ALA A 176 -16.38 -29.95 30.50
CA ALA A 176 -16.55 -28.74 31.30
C ALA A 176 -15.20 -28.11 31.70
N GLY A 177 -14.22 -28.95 32.09
CA GLY A 177 -12.86 -28.48 32.37
C GLY A 177 -12.21 -27.80 31.16
N LEU A 178 -12.28 -28.42 29.98
CA LEU A 178 -11.77 -27.84 28.73
C LEU A 178 -12.48 -26.54 28.32
N ILE A 179 -13.79 -26.42 28.58
CA ILE A 179 -14.55 -25.18 28.31
C ILE A 179 -14.15 -24.06 29.28
N VAL A 180 -13.99 -24.34 30.58
CA VAL A 180 -13.56 -23.32 31.56
C VAL A 180 -12.11 -22.89 31.30
N VAL A 181 -11.21 -23.82 31.01
CA VAL A 181 -9.83 -23.49 30.58
C VAL A 181 -9.86 -22.70 29.27
N GLY A 182 -10.69 -23.09 28.31
CA GLY A 182 -10.88 -22.36 27.05
C GLY A 182 -11.34 -20.92 27.27
N ILE A 183 -12.29 -20.68 28.18
CA ILE A 183 -12.77 -19.32 28.53
C ILE A 183 -11.68 -18.53 29.28
N MET A 184 -10.92 -19.15 30.18
CA MET A 184 -9.81 -18.49 30.88
C MET A 184 -8.66 -18.12 29.93
N VAL A 185 -8.31 -19.01 29.00
CA VAL A 185 -7.31 -18.74 27.95
C VAL A 185 -7.82 -17.67 27.00
N PHE A 186 -9.06 -17.78 26.50
CA PHE A 186 -9.68 -16.78 25.62
C PHE A 186 -9.68 -15.39 26.27
N ASN A 187 -10.17 -15.26 27.51
CA ASN A 187 -10.18 -14.00 28.23
C ASN A 187 -8.76 -13.44 28.44
N ARG A 188 -7.77 -14.28 28.77
CA ARG A 188 -6.38 -13.86 28.98
C ARG A 188 -5.69 -13.41 27.69
N CYS A 189 -5.93 -14.10 26.58
CA CYS A 189 -5.46 -13.70 25.26
C CYS A 189 -6.15 -12.41 24.78
N TYR A 190 -7.44 -12.25 25.04
CA TYR A 190 -8.22 -11.06 24.68
C TYR A 190 -7.77 -9.82 25.47
N THR A 191 -7.55 -9.93 26.79
CA THR A 191 -7.02 -8.81 27.60
C THR A 191 -5.56 -8.49 27.28
N GLY A 192 -4.74 -9.49 26.94
CA GLY A 192 -3.39 -9.28 26.39
C GLY A 192 -3.45 -8.43 25.12
N ARG A 193 -4.19 -8.90 24.10
CA ARG A 193 -4.36 -8.21 22.82
C ARG A 193 -4.80 -6.76 22.95
N GLN A 194 -5.80 -6.48 23.80
CA GLN A 194 -6.25 -5.10 24.01
C GLN A 194 -5.18 -4.21 24.68
N THR A 195 -4.30 -4.80 25.49
CA THR A 195 -3.18 -4.08 26.12
C THR A 195 -2.07 -3.82 25.10
N ASP A 196 -1.71 -4.83 24.30
CA ASP A 196 -0.71 -4.75 23.24
C ASP A 196 -1.13 -3.72 22.18
N TYR A 197 -2.38 -3.79 21.69
CA TYR A 197 -2.97 -2.85 20.74
C TYR A 197 -2.94 -1.41 21.26
N LYS A 198 -3.39 -1.17 22.50
CA LYS A 198 -3.38 0.18 23.10
C LYS A 198 -1.96 0.71 23.28
N THR A 199 -0.99 -0.15 23.58
CA THR A 199 0.42 0.25 23.72
C THR A 199 1.02 0.64 22.37
N ALA A 200 0.82 -0.20 21.34
CA ALA A 200 1.32 0.03 20.00
C ALA A 200 0.70 1.28 19.33
N MET A 201 -0.62 1.44 19.45
CA MET A 201 -1.34 2.62 18.97
C MET A 201 -0.97 3.90 19.75
N ASN A 202 -0.66 3.80 21.05
CA ASN A 202 -0.17 4.96 21.81
C ASN A 202 1.18 5.46 21.28
N TYR A 203 2.11 4.57 20.91
CA TYR A 203 3.35 5.01 20.24
C TYR A 203 3.05 5.64 18.88
N TYR A 204 2.19 5.01 18.07
CA TYR A 204 1.81 5.49 16.74
C TYR A 204 1.21 6.91 16.76
N VAL A 205 0.19 7.14 17.60
CA VAL A 205 -0.51 8.43 17.71
C VAL A 205 0.38 9.55 18.26
N ASN A 206 1.41 9.21 19.04
CA ASN A 206 2.42 10.17 19.50
C ASN A 206 3.61 10.37 18.53
N ASN A 207 3.55 9.76 17.34
CA ASN A 207 4.63 9.75 16.33
C ASN A 207 5.96 9.12 16.80
N ASP A 208 5.92 8.26 17.82
CA ASP A 208 7.06 7.48 18.29
C ASP A 208 7.21 6.22 17.42
N PHE A 209 7.50 6.41 16.13
CA PHE A 209 7.52 5.34 15.14
C PHE A 209 8.59 4.28 15.42
N THR A 210 9.68 4.66 16.09
CA THR A 210 10.74 3.75 16.58
C THR A 210 10.20 2.66 17.51
N ASN A 211 9.25 3.01 18.39
CA ASN A 211 8.58 2.05 19.26
C ASN A 211 7.28 1.50 18.66
N ALA A 212 6.57 2.28 17.82
CA ALA A 212 5.33 1.86 17.17
C ALA A 212 5.56 0.72 16.16
N ALA A 213 6.59 0.83 15.30
CA ALA A 213 6.87 -0.16 14.26
C ALA A 213 7.04 -1.60 14.80
N PRO A 214 7.97 -1.88 15.74
CA PRO A 214 8.11 -3.21 16.32
C PRO A 214 6.89 -3.63 17.14
N ALA A 215 6.21 -2.70 17.83
CA ALA A 215 5.02 -3.03 18.61
C ALA A 215 3.83 -3.45 17.73
N LEU A 216 3.63 -2.79 16.57
CA LEU A 216 2.59 -3.11 15.60
C LEU A 216 2.92 -4.37 14.79
N SER A 217 4.19 -4.59 14.44
CA SER A 217 4.66 -5.86 13.86
C SER A 217 4.37 -7.03 14.80
N LEU A 218 4.81 -6.92 16.06
CA LEU A 218 4.61 -7.96 17.08
C LEU A 218 3.13 -8.21 17.36
N LEU A 219 2.30 -7.16 17.33
CA LEU A 219 0.85 -7.26 17.47
C LEU A 219 0.23 -8.06 16.33
N ALA A 220 0.59 -7.76 15.07
CA ALA A 220 0.06 -8.42 13.88
C ALA A 220 0.52 -9.88 13.74
N GLU A 221 1.75 -10.20 14.14
CA GLU A 221 2.30 -11.56 14.07
C GLU A 221 1.78 -12.49 15.18
N ASN A 222 1.51 -11.97 16.40
CA ASN A 222 1.09 -12.81 17.54
C ASN A 222 -0.43 -12.93 17.75
N HIS A 223 -1.25 -12.09 17.10
CA HIS A 223 -2.69 -12.06 17.36
C HIS A 223 -3.52 -12.25 16.09
N PHE A 224 -4.49 -13.18 16.15
CA PHE A 224 -5.44 -13.38 15.05
C PHE A 224 -6.48 -12.25 14.97
N PHE A 225 -6.47 -11.51 13.87
CA PHE A 225 -7.43 -10.45 13.52
C PHE A 225 -8.35 -10.89 12.36
N PHE A 226 -9.48 -10.20 12.19
CA PHE A 226 -10.26 -10.29 10.94
C PHE A 226 -9.57 -9.47 9.84
N GLU A 227 -9.88 -9.72 8.57
CA GLU A 227 -9.13 -9.18 7.42
C GLU A 227 -9.02 -7.65 7.44
N ASP A 228 -10.12 -6.93 7.72
CA ASP A 228 -10.14 -5.46 7.87
C ASP A 228 -9.18 -4.99 8.98
N ASP A 229 -9.38 -5.48 10.22
CA ASP A 229 -8.55 -5.18 11.40
C ASP A 229 -7.07 -5.53 11.18
N ARG A 230 -6.80 -6.60 10.41
CA ARG A 230 -5.45 -7.09 10.09
C ARG A 230 -4.75 -6.11 9.15
N ASN A 231 -5.45 -5.63 8.13
CA ASN A 231 -4.94 -4.68 7.14
C ASN A 231 -4.64 -3.33 7.80
N GLU A 232 -5.51 -2.82 8.69
CA GLU A 232 -5.26 -1.60 9.47
C GLU A 232 -3.93 -1.66 10.25
N ILE A 233 -3.69 -2.78 10.94
CA ILE A 233 -2.50 -2.95 11.79
C ILE A 233 -1.24 -3.15 10.94
N HIS A 234 -1.29 -3.97 9.88
CA HIS A 234 -0.15 -4.12 8.97
C HIS A 234 0.17 -2.80 8.23
N TYR A 235 -0.83 -2.04 7.80
CA TYR A 235 -0.63 -0.73 7.17
C TYR A 235 -0.03 0.29 8.15
N SER A 236 -0.51 0.31 9.40
CA SER A 236 0.05 1.16 10.47
C SER A 236 1.50 0.77 10.82
N ALA A 237 1.80 -0.54 10.86
CA ALA A 237 3.17 -1.04 11.03
C ALA A 237 4.06 -0.59 9.87
N ALA A 238 3.60 -0.77 8.63
CA ALA A 238 4.33 -0.42 7.42
C ALA A 238 4.66 1.08 7.34
N LEU A 239 3.68 1.95 7.62
CA LEU A 239 3.89 3.39 7.73
C LEU A 239 4.87 3.76 8.85
N SER A 240 4.85 3.04 9.98
CA SER A 240 5.82 3.27 11.07
C SER A 240 7.24 2.92 10.64
N TYR A 241 7.44 1.76 9.99
CA TYR A 241 8.73 1.34 9.43
C TYR A 241 9.21 2.32 8.35
N MET A 242 8.31 2.80 7.48
CA MET A 242 8.62 3.79 6.44
C MET A 242 9.08 5.13 7.04
N ASN A 243 8.47 5.59 8.14
CA ASN A 243 8.88 6.81 8.85
C ASN A 243 10.31 6.69 9.46
N ILE A 244 10.70 5.50 9.93
CA ILE A 244 12.07 5.23 10.40
C ILE A 244 13.02 4.76 9.28
N LYS A 245 12.58 4.83 8.01
CA LYS A 245 13.30 4.43 6.78
C LYS A 245 13.71 2.95 6.70
N ASP A 246 13.07 2.08 7.48
CA ASP A 246 13.19 0.62 7.36
C ASP A 246 12.25 0.13 6.25
N TYR A 247 12.61 0.44 5.01
CA TYR A 247 11.77 0.13 3.86
C TYR A 247 11.60 -1.37 3.61
N LYS A 248 12.49 -2.21 4.16
CA LYS A 248 12.40 -3.68 4.10
C LYS A 248 11.20 -4.18 4.92
N ASN A 249 11.12 -3.81 6.20
CA ASN A 249 9.99 -4.21 7.03
C ASN A 249 8.69 -3.48 6.66
N ALA A 250 8.79 -2.25 6.12
CA ALA A 250 7.64 -1.57 5.52
C ALA A 250 7.07 -2.35 4.32
N LEU A 251 7.93 -2.77 3.38
CA LEU A 251 7.55 -3.54 2.20
C LEU A 251 6.88 -4.87 2.57
N LYS A 252 7.47 -5.65 3.50
CA LYS A 252 6.86 -6.89 4.03
C LYS A 252 5.44 -6.64 4.52
N HIS A 253 5.22 -5.62 5.35
CA HIS A 253 3.89 -5.36 5.93
C HIS A 253 2.88 -4.77 4.95
N PHE A 254 3.28 -3.90 4.00
CA PHE A 254 2.35 -3.47 2.94
C PHE A 254 1.90 -4.67 2.08
N CYS A 255 2.76 -5.67 1.86
CA CYS A 255 2.44 -6.87 1.07
C CYS A 255 1.52 -7.88 1.78
N GLU A 256 1.26 -7.70 3.07
CA GLU A 256 0.20 -8.41 3.81
C GLU A 256 -1.17 -7.73 3.65
N CYS A 257 -1.21 -6.44 3.31
CA CYS A 257 -2.43 -5.64 3.11
C CYS A 257 -3.05 -5.80 1.70
N ARG A 258 -2.96 -6.98 1.06
CA ARG A 258 -3.27 -7.13 -0.38
C ARG A 258 -4.71 -6.73 -0.71
N GLY A 259 -4.86 -5.90 -1.74
CA GLY A 259 -6.12 -5.28 -2.13
C GLY A 259 -6.38 -3.90 -1.51
N TYR A 260 -5.59 -3.47 -0.52
CA TYR A 260 -5.63 -2.10 0.00
C TYR A 260 -4.84 -1.16 -0.92
N ARG A 261 -5.53 -0.40 -1.78
CA ARG A 261 -4.91 0.42 -2.84
C ARG A 261 -3.77 1.33 -2.35
N ALA A 262 -3.91 1.91 -1.16
CA ALA A 262 -2.88 2.76 -0.57
C ALA A 262 -1.60 1.99 -0.20
N ALA A 263 -1.67 0.68 0.05
CA ALA A 263 -0.50 -0.17 0.22
C ALA A 263 0.22 -0.41 -1.12
N ASP A 264 -0.50 -0.66 -2.22
CA ASP A 264 0.10 -0.83 -3.56
C ASP A 264 0.91 0.40 -4.00
N GLU A 265 0.40 1.60 -3.71
CA GLU A 265 1.05 2.87 -4.04
C GLU A 265 2.32 3.08 -3.21
N ASN A 266 2.34 2.67 -1.93
CA ASN A 266 3.54 2.68 -1.10
C ASN A 266 4.56 1.59 -1.48
N ILE A 267 4.10 0.38 -1.86
CA ILE A 267 4.96 -0.69 -2.41
C ILE A 267 5.69 -0.20 -3.65
N ARG A 268 4.95 0.38 -4.62
CA ARG A 268 5.56 0.94 -5.84
C ARG A 268 6.57 2.03 -5.50
N THR A 269 6.24 2.93 -4.58
CA THR A 269 7.11 4.02 -4.14
C THR A 269 8.42 3.49 -3.56
N ILE A 270 8.38 2.51 -2.66
CA ILE A 270 9.58 1.85 -2.08
C ILE A 270 10.39 1.15 -3.18
N VAL A 271 9.76 0.34 -4.01
CA VAL A 271 10.44 -0.40 -5.10
C VAL A 271 11.12 0.57 -6.07
N GLN A 272 10.44 1.62 -6.51
CA GLN A 272 10.99 2.63 -7.42
C GLN A 272 12.13 3.42 -6.78
N GLN A 273 12.07 3.72 -5.48
CA GLN A 273 13.13 4.44 -4.75
C GLN A 273 14.49 3.72 -4.79
N TYR A 274 14.49 2.38 -4.77
CA TYR A 274 15.68 1.55 -4.93
C TYR A 274 15.98 1.23 -6.41
N ALA A 275 14.97 0.87 -7.21
CA ALA A 275 15.17 0.45 -8.60
C ALA A 275 15.76 1.56 -9.48
N ARG A 276 15.41 2.83 -9.21
CA ARG A 276 15.97 3.98 -9.92
C ARG A 276 17.49 4.12 -9.79
N LEU A 277 18.11 3.46 -8.80
CA LEU A 277 19.54 3.59 -8.50
C LEU A 277 20.43 2.62 -9.29
N ILE A 278 19.86 1.63 -9.98
CA ILE A 278 20.58 0.61 -10.74
C ILE A 278 20.01 0.40 -12.16
N GLY A 279 20.85 0.60 -13.18
CA GLY A 279 20.54 0.31 -14.58
C GLY A 279 21.48 -0.78 -15.13
N ALA A 280 20.92 -1.82 -15.73
CA ALA A 280 21.66 -2.84 -16.47
C ALA A 280 21.22 -2.81 -17.94
N GLY A 281 22.09 -2.30 -18.81
CA GLY A 281 21.86 -2.22 -20.26
C GLY A 281 22.26 -3.52 -20.98
N TYR A 282 22.42 -3.50 -22.31
CA TYR A 282 22.77 -4.72 -23.05
C TYR A 282 24.11 -5.33 -22.61
N ASN A 283 25.17 -4.52 -22.55
CA ASN A 283 26.53 -4.95 -22.17
C ASN A 283 27.22 -4.00 -21.18
N HIS A 284 26.46 -3.14 -20.51
CA HIS A 284 26.95 -2.16 -19.54
C HIS A 284 26.01 -2.03 -18.34
N SER A 285 26.50 -1.39 -17.29
CA SER A 285 25.82 -1.18 -16.01
C SER A 285 26.08 0.23 -15.53
N ALA A 286 25.09 0.86 -14.90
CA ALA A 286 25.19 2.19 -14.30
C ALA A 286 24.56 2.17 -12.90
N VAL A 287 25.22 2.80 -11.93
CA VAL A 287 24.78 2.83 -10.53
C VAL A 287 24.92 4.23 -9.94
N VAL A 288 23.85 4.74 -9.31
CA VAL A 288 23.85 6.02 -8.57
C VAL A 288 24.56 5.84 -7.24
N GLN A 289 25.56 6.68 -6.97
CA GLN A 289 26.24 6.73 -5.68
C GLN A 289 25.58 7.78 -4.76
N LYS A 290 25.82 7.66 -3.45
CA LYS A 290 25.18 8.46 -2.39
C LYS A 290 25.55 9.96 -2.39
N ASP A 291 26.56 10.35 -3.16
CA ASP A 291 26.92 11.75 -3.45
C ASP A 291 26.23 12.32 -4.72
N GLY A 292 25.41 11.51 -5.40
CA GLY A 292 24.75 11.84 -6.65
C GLY A 292 25.64 11.74 -7.89
N SER A 293 26.85 11.17 -7.77
CA SER A 293 27.64 10.75 -8.94
C SER A 293 27.15 9.40 -9.49
N VAL A 294 27.54 9.03 -10.71
CA VAL A 294 27.17 7.75 -11.34
C VAL A 294 28.42 6.96 -11.71
N ALA A 295 28.51 5.74 -11.18
CA ALA A 295 29.52 4.76 -11.57
C ALA A 295 28.98 3.88 -12.70
N ALA A 296 29.49 4.03 -13.92
CA ALA A 296 29.17 3.19 -15.06
C ALA A 296 30.35 2.26 -15.44
N PHE A 297 30.05 1.03 -15.83
CA PHE A 297 31.02 -0.04 -16.09
C PHE A 297 30.48 -1.13 -17.01
N GLY A 298 31.35 -1.67 -17.87
CA GLY A 298 31.00 -2.62 -18.92
C GLY A 298 31.56 -2.17 -20.26
N ASP A 299 30.83 -2.42 -21.34
CA ASP A 299 31.20 -1.88 -22.64
C ASP A 299 31.13 -0.35 -22.66
N ASN A 300 32.10 0.29 -23.32
CA ASN A 300 32.13 1.72 -23.58
C ASN A 300 32.42 2.04 -25.05
N SER A 301 32.16 1.10 -25.97
CA SER A 301 32.41 1.25 -27.42
C SER A 301 31.73 2.47 -28.05
N SER A 302 30.63 2.95 -27.45
CA SER A 302 29.83 4.08 -27.89
C SER A 302 29.89 5.30 -26.94
N GLY A 303 30.69 5.24 -25.87
CA GLY A 303 30.69 6.26 -24.79
C GLY A 303 29.55 6.09 -23.77
N GLN A 304 28.91 4.92 -23.72
CA GLN A 304 27.74 4.68 -22.85
C GLN A 304 28.05 4.61 -21.34
N CYS A 305 29.33 4.56 -20.97
CA CYS A 305 29.82 4.65 -19.58
C CYS A 305 30.48 6.01 -19.26
N ASP A 306 30.39 7.03 -20.12
CA ASP A 306 31.06 8.34 -19.94
C ASP A 306 30.33 9.26 -18.94
N THR A 307 29.96 8.71 -17.78
CA THR A 307 29.22 9.39 -16.70
C THR A 307 30.09 10.22 -15.76
N GLY A 308 31.40 10.30 -16.00
CA GLY A 308 32.39 10.87 -15.06
C GLY A 308 32.28 12.37 -14.76
N SER A 309 31.43 13.11 -15.49
CA SER A 309 31.09 14.51 -15.22
C SER A 309 29.74 14.69 -14.51
N TRP A 310 28.99 13.61 -14.29
CA TRP A 310 27.64 13.65 -13.75
C TRP A 310 27.67 13.81 -12.22
N SER A 311 26.75 14.63 -11.72
CA SER A 311 26.54 14.88 -10.29
C SER A 311 25.06 15.17 -10.04
N LYS A 312 24.62 15.19 -8.78
CA LYS A 312 23.22 15.41 -8.37
C LYS A 312 22.20 14.40 -8.92
N ILE A 313 22.65 13.28 -9.48
CA ILE A 313 21.80 12.25 -10.07
C ILE A 313 21.03 11.49 -8.98
N ILE A 314 19.74 11.28 -9.20
CA ILE A 314 18.82 10.54 -8.31
C ILE A 314 18.21 9.31 -8.97
N ALA A 315 18.33 9.18 -10.30
CA ALA A 315 17.92 8.01 -11.06
C ALA A 315 18.80 7.79 -12.28
N VAL A 316 19.02 6.54 -12.68
CA VAL A 316 19.66 6.13 -13.94
C VAL A 316 18.83 5.11 -14.70
N SER A 317 18.96 5.10 -16.02
CA SER A 317 18.51 4.02 -16.88
C SER A 317 19.59 3.72 -17.92
N ALA A 318 19.88 2.44 -18.14
CA ALA A 318 20.92 1.95 -19.04
C ALA A 318 20.25 1.12 -20.14
N GLY A 319 20.38 1.54 -21.40
CA GLY A 319 19.69 0.98 -22.54
C GLY A 319 20.54 -0.01 -23.33
N GLY A 320 20.38 -0.03 -24.66
CA GLY A 320 21.25 -0.79 -25.55
C GLY A 320 22.69 -0.30 -25.46
N ASN A 321 22.94 0.87 -26.07
CA ASN A 321 24.25 1.50 -26.16
C ASN A 321 24.24 2.96 -25.65
N HIS A 322 23.36 3.30 -24.70
CA HIS A 322 23.31 4.61 -24.05
C HIS A 322 22.86 4.52 -22.59
N THR A 323 23.34 5.44 -21.75
CA THR A 323 22.90 5.66 -20.37
C THR A 323 22.24 7.03 -20.27
N VAL A 324 21.18 7.14 -19.47
CA VAL A 324 20.51 8.40 -19.14
C VAL A 324 20.43 8.55 -17.61
N GLY A 325 20.76 9.73 -17.09
CA GLY A 325 20.66 10.11 -15.68
C GLY A 325 19.70 11.26 -15.46
N LEU A 326 18.87 11.17 -14.43
CA LEU A 326 17.95 12.23 -13.98
C LEU A 326 18.48 12.82 -12.67
N SER A 327 18.63 14.14 -12.62
CA SER A 327 19.04 14.90 -11.44
C SER A 327 17.87 15.30 -10.54
N TYR A 328 18.15 15.67 -9.27
CA TYR A 328 17.11 16.23 -8.39
C TYR A 328 16.51 17.56 -8.90
N GLU A 329 17.16 18.21 -9.87
CA GLU A 329 16.71 19.46 -10.49
C GLU A 329 15.75 19.21 -11.67
N GLY A 330 15.31 17.96 -11.88
CA GLY A 330 14.46 17.55 -13.01
C GLY A 330 15.18 17.51 -14.36
N LEU A 331 16.49 17.81 -14.37
CA LEU A 331 17.31 17.85 -15.59
C LEU A 331 17.84 16.45 -15.92
N LEU A 332 17.78 16.11 -17.21
CA LEU A 332 18.32 14.88 -17.78
C LEU A 332 19.70 15.10 -18.41
N THR A 333 20.58 14.11 -18.25
CA THR A 333 21.87 14.00 -18.92
C THR A 333 21.99 12.62 -19.57
N ALA A 334 22.71 12.50 -20.68
CA ALA A 334 22.82 11.27 -21.44
C ALA A 334 24.22 11.09 -22.08
N CYS A 335 24.66 9.85 -22.23
CA CYS A 335 25.91 9.48 -22.90
C CYS A 335 25.75 8.13 -23.64
N GLY A 336 26.56 7.91 -24.68
CA GLY A 336 26.45 6.74 -25.55
C GLY A 336 26.02 7.07 -26.98
N SER A 337 25.57 6.06 -27.72
CA SER A 337 25.08 6.21 -29.09
C SER A 337 23.88 7.14 -29.15
N ASN A 338 23.87 8.00 -30.16
CA ASN A 338 22.82 8.99 -30.43
C ASN A 338 22.36 8.95 -31.90
N GLU A 339 22.50 7.80 -32.57
CA GLU A 339 22.22 7.63 -34.01
C GLU A 339 20.78 8.00 -34.41
N PHE A 340 19.83 7.94 -33.47
CA PHE A 340 18.42 8.29 -33.67
C PHE A 340 17.96 9.48 -32.81
N GLY A 341 18.87 10.21 -32.16
CA GLY A 341 18.53 11.31 -31.24
C GLY A 341 18.04 10.86 -29.86
N GLN A 342 18.32 9.61 -29.44
CA GLN A 342 17.89 9.06 -28.15
C GLN A 342 18.52 9.74 -26.92
N CYS A 343 19.59 10.51 -27.11
CA CYS A 343 20.25 11.33 -26.09
C CYS A 343 19.88 12.83 -26.18
N ASP A 344 19.08 13.26 -27.17
CA ASP A 344 18.72 14.67 -27.42
C ASP A 344 17.62 15.19 -26.46
N LEU A 345 17.74 14.88 -25.18
CA LEU A 345 16.72 15.10 -24.13
C LEU A 345 16.58 16.57 -23.70
N SER A 346 17.33 17.48 -24.32
CA SER A 346 17.24 18.92 -24.06
C SER A 346 15.83 19.45 -24.32
N GLY A 347 15.31 20.23 -23.37
CA GLY A 347 13.95 20.79 -23.43
C GLY A 347 12.86 19.85 -22.89
N TRP A 348 13.21 18.64 -22.41
CA TRP A 348 12.32 17.90 -21.51
C TRP A 348 12.31 18.59 -20.14
N THR A 349 11.11 18.73 -19.57
CA THR A 349 10.84 19.38 -18.28
C THR A 349 9.97 18.45 -17.44
N ASP A 350 9.89 18.69 -16.12
CA ASP A 350 8.90 18.06 -15.23
C ASP A 350 8.96 16.52 -15.21
N VAL A 351 10.10 15.94 -15.58
CA VAL A 351 10.32 14.48 -15.68
C VAL A 351 10.63 13.90 -14.30
N THR A 352 9.82 12.95 -13.86
CA THR A 352 9.93 12.27 -12.55
C THR A 352 10.59 10.89 -12.65
N ALA A 353 10.49 10.22 -13.81
CA ALA A 353 11.16 8.95 -14.09
C ALA A 353 11.58 8.84 -15.56
N VAL A 354 12.61 8.04 -15.82
CA VAL A 354 13.17 7.82 -17.17
C VAL A 354 13.47 6.34 -17.40
N ALA A 355 13.25 5.86 -18.62
CA ALA A 355 13.51 4.49 -19.06
C ALA A 355 14.10 4.47 -20.47
N THR A 356 15.05 3.56 -20.74
CA THR A 356 15.81 3.49 -22.00
C THR A 356 15.69 2.13 -22.69
N GLY A 357 15.46 2.13 -24.00
CA GLY A 357 15.43 0.93 -24.86
C GLY A 357 16.75 0.71 -25.59
N GLU A 358 16.72 0.03 -26.74
CA GLU A 358 17.91 -0.21 -27.57
C GLU A 358 18.44 1.08 -28.21
N SER A 359 17.52 1.91 -28.69
CA SER A 359 17.82 3.13 -29.44
C SER A 359 16.74 4.21 -29.23
N HIS A 360 16.03 4.16 -28.10
CA HIS A 360 15.09 5.20 -27.68
C HIS A 360 15.10 5.42 -26.17
N THR A 361 14.59 6.56 -25.75
CA THR A 361 14.46 7.01 -24.36
C THR A 361 13.04 7.51 -24.15
N VAL A 362 12.47 7.21 -22.99
CA VAL A 362 11.11 7.60 -22.58
C VAL A 362 11.15 8.26 -21.21
N GLY A 363 10.50 9.42 -21.08
CA GLY A 363 10.35 10.17 -19.84
C GLY A 363 8.90 10.21 -19.38
N LEU A 364 8.66 9.89 -18.11
CA LEU A 364 7.38 10.11 -17.43
C LEU A 364 7.38 11.49 -16.77
N LYS A 365 6.34 12.29 -17.02
CA LYS A 365 6.13 13.59 -16.37
C LYS A 365 5.31 13.48 -15.08
N ASP A 366 5.49 14.46 -14.21
CA ASP A 366 4.70 14.74 -13.00
C ASP A 366 3.17 14.58 -13.20
N ASN A 367 2.65 15.10 -14.30
CA ASN A 367 1.25 15.11 -14.69
C ASN A 367 0.76 13.80 -15.36
N GLY A 368 1.53 12.71 -15.28
CA GLY A 368 1.16 11.40 -15.81
C GLY A 368 1.13 11.30 -17.34
N ARG A 369 1.67 12.29 -18.06
CA ARG A 369 1.92 12.23 -19.51
C ARG A 369 3.32 11.68 -19.78
N VAL A 370 3.53 11.16 -20.99
CA VAL A 370 4.79 10.51 -21.39
C VAL A 370 5.37 11.21 -22.62
N VAL A 371 6.70 11.32 -22.67
CA VAL A 371 7.47 11.84 -23.80
C VAL A 371 8.52 10.80 -24.25
N ALA A 372 8.86 10.77 -25.53
CA ALA A 372 9.85 9.83 -26.07
C ALA A 372 10.72 10.47 -27.17
N ARG A 373 11.93 9.93 -27.36
CA ARG A 373 12.87 10.26 -28.45
C ARG A 373 13.70 9.04 -28.82
N GLY A 374 14.16 8.99 -30.07
CA GLY A 374 14.99 7.91 -30.61
C GLY A 374 14.35 7.23 -31.82
N ASN A 375 14.69 5.97 -32.04
CA ASN A 375 14.12 5.15 -33.09
C ASN A 375 12.60 4.98 -32.88
N ASN A 376 11.82 5.10 -33.96
CA ASN A 376 10.38 4.88 -33.99
C ASN A 376 9.91 3.97 -35.16
N GLU A 377 10.80 3.15 -35.73
CA GLU A 377 10.52 2.21 -36.83
C GLU A 377 9.32 1.27 -36.57
N TYR A 378 8.96 1.03 -35.31
CA TYR A 378 7.88 0.14 -34.90
C TYR A 378 6.78 0.85 -34.09
N GLY A 379 6.82 2.19 -33.96
CA GLY A 379 5.90 2.95 -33.12
C GLY A 379 6.26 2.93 -31.62
N GLN A 380 7.48 2.55 -31.24
CA GLN A 380 7.90 2.47 -29.83
C GLN A 380 7.97 3.82 -29.08
N CYS A 381 7.87 4.94 -29.81
CA CYS A 381 7.76 6.30 -29.28
C CYS A 381 6.35 6.90 -29.39
N ASP A 382 5.34 6.15 -29.85
CA ASP A 382 3.96 6.64 -30.08
C ASP A 382 3.13 6.75 -28.78
N VAL A 383 3.72 7.42 -27.78
CA VAL A 383 3.22 7.55 -26.39
C VAL A 383 2.50 8.88 -26.11
N GLN A 384 2.42 9.77 -27.09
CA GLN A 384 1.95 11.15 -26.90
C GLN A 384 0.50 11.24 -26.40
N GLU A 385 -0.37 10.29 -26.73
CA GLU A 385 -1.77 10.28 -26.29
C GLU A 385 -1.96 9.65 -24.89
N TRP A 386 -0.89 9.15 -24.24
CA TRP A 386 -1.00 8.48 -22.95
C TRP A 386 -1.23 9.47 -21.80
N SER A 387 -2.10 9.10 -20.85
CA SER A 387 -2.45 9.84 -19.64
C SER A 387 -2.47 8.95 -18.40
N ASP A 388 -2.47 9.57 -17.22
CA ASP A 388 -2.59 8.93 -15.90
C ASP A 388 -1.52 7.85 -15.64
N ILE A 389 -0.38 7.93 -16.33
CA ILE A 389 0.72 6.98 -16.22
C ILE A 389 1.48 7.19 -14.91
N VAL A 390 1.80 6.08 -14.23
CA VAL A 390 2.47 6.03 -12.92
C VAL A 390 3.73 5.17 -12.92
N GLN A 391 4.00 4.47 -14.03
CA GLN A 391 5.26 3.82 -14.33
C GLN A 391 5.40 3.67 -15.84
N VAL A 392 6.62 3.86 -16.36
CA VAL A 392 7.02 3.42 -17.70
C VAL A 392 8.05 2.30 -17.58
N ALA A 393 7.99 1.33 -18.49
CA ALA A 393 9.01 0.32 -18.67
C ALA A 393 9.37 0.28 -20.17
N VAL A 394 10.67 0.24 -20.47
CA VAL A 394 11.19 0.26 -21.82
C VAL A 394 12.26 -0.80 -21.96
N ALA A 395 12.30 -1.46 -23.10
CA ALA A 395 13.39 -2.34 -23.50
C ALA A 395 13.57 -2.25 -25.03
N ALA A 396 14.22 -3.24 -25.64
CA ALA A 396 14.72 -3.24 -27.01
C ALA A 396 13.97 -2.30 -27.99
N ASN A 397 12.77 -2.69 -28.39
CA ASN A 397 12.00 -2.03 -29.45
C ASN A 397 10.52 -1.85 -29.07
N HIS A 398 10.22 -1.74 -27.77
CA HIS A 398 8.87 -1.47 -27.26
C HIS A 398 8.87 -0.72 -25.94
N THR A 399 7.72 -0.10 -25.66
CA THR A 399 7.45 0.75 -24.50
C THR A 399 6.13 0.32 -23.88
N ILE A 400 6.09 0.18 -22.55
CA ILE A 400 4.92 -0.18 -21.76
C ILE A 400 4.65 0.90 -20.72
N GLY A 401 3.38 1.30 -20.57
CA GLY A 401 2.93 2.31 -19.62
C GLY A 401 1.85 1.75 -18.69
N LEU A 402 2.05 1.88 -17.38
CA LEU A 402 1.10 1.49 -16.35
C LEU A 402 0.28 2.70 -15.92
N LYS A 403 -1.06 2.62 -15.98
CA LYS A 403 -1.97 3.66 -15.49
C LYS A 403 -2.24 3.56 -13.99
N SER A 404 -2.64 4.66 -13.37
CA SER A 404 -3.00 4.75 -11.94
C SER A 404 -4.17 3.82 -11.54
N ASP A 405 -5.07 3.52 -12.47
CA ASP A 405 -6.15 2.52 -12.33
C ASP A 405 -5.62 1.06 -12.30
N GLY A 406 -4.44 0.79 -12.85
CA GLY A 406 -3.81 -0.53 -12.94
C GLY A 406 -4.03 -1.25 -14.28
N THR A 407 -4.50 -0.55 -15.31
CA THR A 407 -4.48 -0.99 -16.72
C THR A 407 -3.15 -0.65 -17.39
N VAL A 408 -2.85 -1.32 -18.53
CA VAL A 408 -1.53 -1.26 -19.17
C VAL A 408 -1.64 -0.93 -20.66
N LEU A 409 -0.96 0.15 -21.06
CA LEU A 409 -0.78 0.58 -22.45
C LEU A 409 0.55 0.05 -23.00
N SER A 410 0.62 -0.18 -24.31
CA SER A 410 1.79 -0.68 -25.02
C SER A 410 1.98 0.02 -26.37
N ALA A 411 3.23 0.17 -26.80
CA ALA A 411 3.62 0.75 -28.07
C ALA A 411 4.93 0.12 -28.57
N GLY A 412 5.09 -0.07 -29.88
CA GLY A 412 6.26 -0.68 -30.48
C GLY A 412 6.05 -2.12 -30.99
N TRP A 413 7.17 -2.85 -31.07
CA TRP A 413 7.26 -4.17 -31.71
C TRP A 413 6.58 -5.29 -30.92
N ASP A 414 5.62 -6.01 -31.55
CA ASP A 414 4.85 -7.09 -30.92
C ASP A 414 5.03 -8.48 -31.57
N ARG A 415 6.11 -8.74 -32.32
CA ARG A 415 6.27 -10.03 -33.03
C ARG A 415 6.40 -11.28 -32.15
N TYR A 416 6.56 -11.13 -30.84
CA TYR A 416 6.55 -12.22 -29.87
C TYR A 416 5.35 -12.14 -28.90
N GLY A 417 4.44 -11.17 -29.03
CA GLY A 417 3.35 -10.95 -28.08
C GLY A 417 3.77 -10.16 -26.82
N GLN A 418 4.87 -9.42 -26.85
CA GLN A 418 5.39 -8.63 -25.72
C GLN A 418 4.60 -7.34 -25.43
N CYS A 419 3.84 -6.82 -26.40
CA CYS A 419 2.92 -5.68 -26.28
C CYS A 419 1.45 -6.12 -26.14
N SER A 420 1.17 -7.43 -26.15
CA SER A 420 -0.18 -8.01 -26.00
C SER A 420 -0.74 -7.89 -24.57
N THR A 421 -0.88 -6.64 -24.08
CA THR A 421 -1.36 -6.25 -22.74
C THR A 421 -2.84 -5.85 -22.72
N GLU A 422 -3.55 -5.92 -23.85
CA GLU A 422 -4.97 -5.55 -23.93
C GLU A 422 -5.83 -6.34 -22.92
N GLY A 423 -6.69 -5.63 -22.20
CA GLY A 423 -7.56 -6.21 -21.17
C GLY A 423 -6.87 -6.53 -19.83
N GLU A 424 -5.56 -6.38 -19.70
CA GLU A 424 -4.90 -6.48 -18.39
C GLU A 424 -5.31 -5.32 -17.48
N SER A 425 -5.60 -5.69 -16.24
CA SER A 425 -5.99 -4.81 -15.14
C SER A 425 -5.44 -5.38 -13.83
N ASN A 426 -5.60 -4.64 -12.74
CA ASN A 426 -5.04 -5.02 -11.43
C ASN A 426 -3.50 -5.12 -11.38
N VAL A 427 -2.80 -4.48 -12.32
CA VAL A 427 -1.33 -4.44 -12.37
C VAL A 427 -0.81 -3.40 -11.37
N ALA A 428 0.17 -3.80 -10.55
CA ALA A 428 0.84 -2.97 -9.56
C ALA A 428 2.18 -2.43 -10.07
N TYR A 429 2.94 -3.24 -10.81
CA TYR A 429 4.28 -2.93 -11.31
C TYR A 429 4.53 -3.59 -12.67
N ILE A 430 5.24 -2.89 -13.56
CA ILE A 430 5.61 -3.38 -14.91
C ILE A 430 7.13 -3.46 -15.10
N ALA A 431 7.59 -4.42 -15.90
CA ALA A 431 8.97 -4.51 -16.38
C ALA A 431 9.04 -5.08 -17.80
N THR A 432 10.11 -4.75 -18.52
CA THR A 432 10.33 -5.09 -19.93
C THR A 432 11.77 -5.51 -20.16
N GLY A 433 11.97 -6.46 -21.07
CA GLY A 433 13.28 -6.87 -21.61
C GLY A 433 13.16 -7.13 -23.10
N GLU A 434 14.18 -7.65 -23.77
CA GLU A 434 14.29 -7.57 -25.25
C GLU A 434 13.06 -8.09 -26.02
N ARG A 435 12.39 -9.12 -25.51
CA ARG A 435 11.28 -9.82 -26.18
C ARG A 435 10.13 -10.16 -25.23
N ASN A 436 10.12 -9.56 -24.04
CA ASN A 436 9.24 -9.97 -22.95
C ASN A 436 8.79 -8.77 -22.09
N THR A 437 7.57 -8.87 -21.56
CA THR A 437 7.00 -7.93 -20.59
C THR A 437 6.47 -8.71 -19.40
N ALA A 438 6.84 -8.30 -18.19
CA ALA A 438 6.37 -8.85 -16.93
C ALA A 438 5.39 -7.86 -16.27
N LEU A 439 4.23 -8.38 -15.88
CA LEU A 439 3.14 -7.66 -15.24
C LEU A 439 2.92 -8.25 -13.84
N VAL A 440 3.37 -7.54 -12.81
CA VAL A 440 3.17 -7.93 -11.40
C VAL A 440 1.84 -7.33 -10.93
N ARG A 441 0.94 -8.15 -10.40
CA ARG A 441 -0.41 -7.74 -9.99
C ARG A 441 -0.50 -7.43 -8.49
N ARG A 442 -1.53 -6.68 -8.08
CA ARG A 442 -1.82 -6.32 -6.67
C ARG A 442 -2.07 -7.52 -5.75
N ASP A 443 -2.34 -8.70 -6.32
CA ASP A 443 -2.45 -9.97 -5.59
C ASP A 443 -1.08 -10.67 -5.34
N GLY A 444 0.01 -10.13 -5.89
CA GLY A 444 1.36 -10.68 -5.81
C GLY A 444 1.66 -11.79 -6.83
N THR A 445 0.76 -12.05 -7.79
CA THR A 445 1.02 -12.93 -8.95
C THR A 445 1.73 -12.17 -10.08
N VAL A 446 2.35 -12.91 -10.99
CA VAL A 446 2.98 -12.35 -12.20
C VAL A 446 2.39 -12.99 -13.44
N ARG A 447 2.01 -12.17 -14.43
CA ARG A 447 1.84 -12.61 -15.83
C ARG A 447 3.04 -12.12 -16.62
N ILE A 448 3.68 -13.01 -17.36
CA ILE A 448 4.76 -12.67 -18.28
C ILE A 448 4.29 -13.00 -19.70
N ILE A 449 4.53 -12.08 -20.64
CA ILE A 449 4.17 -12.20 -22.06
C ILE A 449 5.39 -11.97 -22.95
N GLY A 450 5.32 -12.36 -24.21
CA GLY A 450 6.44 -12.33 -25.16
C GLY A 450 6.99 -13.73 -25.50
N ASP A 451 8.27 -13.79 -25.85
CA ASP A 451 8.94 -15.07 -26.14
C ASP A 451 8.89 -16.03 -24.94
N ASN A 452 8.79 -17.33 -25.20
CA ASN A 452 8.90 -18.36 -24.16
C ASN A 452 9.86 -19.50 -24.56
N SER A 453 10.84 -19.22 -25.43
CA SER A 453 11.77 -20.23 -25.94
C SER A 453 12.62 -20.89 -24.84
N TYR A 454 12.75 -20.26 -23.68
CA TYR A 454 13.54 -20.73 -22.54
C TYR A 454 12.73 -20.90 -21.24
N LYS A 455 11.39 -20.89 -21.31
CA LYS A 455 10.47 -20.92 -20.15
C LYS A 455 10.47 -19.65 -19.28
N GLN A 456 10.88 -18.51 -19.84
CA GLN A 456 10.87 -17.23 -19.11
C GLN A 456 9.45 -16.72 -18.79
N CYS A 457 8.40 -17.26 -19.43
CA CYS A 457 7.00 -16.95 -19.12
C CYS A 457 6.30 -17.95 -18.17
N ASP A 458 6.96 -19.04 -17.77
CA ASP A 458 6.37 -20.13 -16.95
C ASP A 458 6.20 -19.71 -15.47
N SER A 459 5.36 -18.70 -15.24
CA SER A 459 5.22 -17.94 -13.98
C SER A 459 4.09 -18.42 -13.05
N SER A 460 3.44 -19.56 -13.34
CA SER A 460 2.27 -20.05 -12.58
C SER A 460 2.55 -20.31 -11.10
N GLU A 461 3.78 -20.70 -10.76
CA GLU A 461 4.21 -21.00 -9.39
C GLU A 461 4.70 -19.75 -8.63
N LEU A 462 4.78 -18.58 -9.30
CA LEU A 462 5.21 -17.34 -8.67
C LEU A 462 4.05 -16.65 -7.94
N SER A 463 4.29 -16.38 -6.67
CA SER A 463 3.42 -15.60 -5.78
C SER A 463 4.29 -14.77 -4.84
N ASP A 464 3.68 -13.78 -4.18
CA ASP A 464 4.38 -12.84 -3.28
C ASP A 464 5.44 -11.96 -3.99
N ILE A 465 5.30 -11.77 -5.32
CA ILE A 465 6.20 -10.91 -6.09
C ILE A 465 5.78 -9.44 -5.96
N VAL A 466 6.75 -8.57 -5.71
CA VAL A 466 6.57 -7.11 -5.58
C VAL A 466 7.15 -6.33 -6.75
N SER A 467 8.17 -6.88 -7.40
CA SER A 467 8.84 -6.28 -8.56
C SER A 467 9.51 -7.34 -9.43
N ALA A 468 9.86 -6.96 -10.65
CA ALA A 468 10.59 -7.81 -11.58
C ALA A 468 11.53 -6.98 -12.45
N SER A 469 12.52 -7.63 -13.05
CA SER A 469 13.27 -7.14 -14.20
C SER A 469 13.45 -8.27 -15.21
N VAL A 470 13.60 -7.92 -16.49
CA VAL A 470 13.50 -8.85 -17.62
C VAL A 470 14.70 -8.59 -18.53
N GLY A 471 15.50 -9.62 -18.80
CA GLY A 471 16.65 -9.54 -19.71
C GLY A 471 16.29 -9.97 -21.13
N ALA A 472 17.24 -10.57 -21.85
CA ALA A 472 17.01 -11.03 -23.22
C ALA A 472 16.01 -12.20 -23.31
N GLN A 473 16.22 -13.21 -22.46
CA GLN A 473 15.56 -14.54 -22.49
C GLN A 473 15.32 -15.11 -21.08
N TYR A 474 15.27 -14.22 -20.08
CA TYR A 474 15.14 -14.58 -18.68
C TYR A 474 14.50 -13.43 -17.89
N VAL A 475 13.95 -13.75 -16.71
CA VAL A 475 13.28 -12.82 -15.81
C VAL A 475 13.80 -13.04 -14.40
N VAL A 476 13.97 -11.95 -13.62
CA VAL A 476 14.24 -12.01 -12.18
C VAL A 476 13.14 -11.26 -11.45
N CYS A 477 12.45 -11.95 -10.55
CA CYS A 477 11.40 -11.43 -9.69
C CYS A 477 11.92 -11.29 -8.25
N VAL A 478 11.41 -10.30 -7.52
CA VAL A 478 11.72 -10.06 -6.10
C VAL A 478 10.47 -10.30 -5.26
N THR A 479 10.60 -11.03 -4.15
CA THR A 479 9.51 -11.30 -3.20
C THR A 479 9.36 -10.18 -2.16
N SER A 480 8.24 -10.09 -1.44
CA SER A 480 8.09 -9.13 -0.34
C SER A 480 9.15 -9.30 0.76
N GLU A 481 9.52 -10.56 1.05
CA GLU A 481 10.62 -10.95 1.96
C GLU A 481 12.05 -10.67 1.40
N GLY A 482 12.19 -9.92 0.30
CA GLY A 482 13.48 -9.51 -0.26
C GLY A 482 14.34 -10.65 -0.81
N ARG A 483 13.72 -11.73 -1.30
CA ARG A 483 14.39 -12.85 -2.00
C ARG A 483 14.28 -12.65 -3.51
N ALA A 484 15.32 -13.03 -4.25
CA ALA A 484 15.31 -13.02 -5.71
C ALA A 484 15.06 -14.43 -6.28
N VAL A 485 14.20 -14.53 -7.30
CA VAL A 485 13.85 -15.78 -8.01
C VAL A 485 13.94 -15.55 -9.51
N SER A 486 14.46 -16.50 -10.27
CA SER A 486 14.64 -16.38 -11.73
C SER A 486 13.84 -17.40 -12.53
N LEU A 487 13.41 -17.00 -13.73
CA LEU A 487 12.84 -17.84 -14.78
C LEU A 487 13.62 -17.64 -16.08
N GLY A 488 13.62 -18.64 -16.97
CA GLY A 488 14.26 -18.54 -18.28
C GLY A 488 15.70 -19.05 -18.35
N LEU A 489 16.47 -18.48 -19.28
CA LEU A 489 17.85 -18.89 -19.58
C LEU A 489 18.84 -18.50 -18.47
N ASN A 490 19.72 -19.44 -18.09
CA ASN A 490 20.78 -19.22 -17.09
C ASN A 490 22.18 -19.76 -17.50
N ASP A 491 22.49 -19.76 -18.80
CA ASP A 491 23.73 -20.32 -19.36
C ASP A 491 25.01 -19.48 -19.10
N LYS A 492 24.85 -18.24 -18.62
CA LYS A 492 25.91 -17.31 -18.21
C LYS A 492 25.92 -17.05 -16.70
N ASN A 493 25.03 -17.71 -15.92
CA ASN A 493 24.71 -17.39 -14.52
C ASN A 493 23.88 -16.10 -14.32
N GLN A 494 23.25 -15.57 -15.38
CA GLN A 494 22.47 -14.33 -15.35
C GLN A 494 21.25 -14.38 -14.42
N GLY A 495 20.70 -15.58 -14.19
CA GLY A 495 19.62 -15.87 -13.23
C GLY A 495 20.10 -16.52 -11.93
N SER A 496 21.40 -16.60 -11.64
CA SER A 496 21.94 -17.27 -10.43
C SER A 496 21.82 -16.41 -9.16
N VAL A 497 20.59 -15.93 -8.88
CA VAL A 497 20.26 -14.94 -7.84
C VAL A 497 19.79 -15.54 -6.51
N ALA A 498 19.57 -16.85 -6.43
CA ALA A 498 18.90 -17.52 -5.30
C ALA A 498 19.65 -17.51 -3.95
N LEU A 499 20.86 -16.92 -3.90
CA LEU A 499 21.64 -16.69 -2.67
C LEU A 499 21.64 -15.21 -2.24
N TRP A 500 20.98 -14.32 -2.98
CA TRP A 500 20.82 -12.91 -2.62
C TRP A 500 19.77 -12.77 -1.52
N ASN A 501 20.00 -11.84 -0.59
CA ASN A 501 19.12 -11.57 0.55
C ASN A 501 18.89 -10.07 0.67
N GLU A 502 17.78 -9.67 1.30
CA GLU A 502 17.41 -8.25 1.51
C GLU A 502 17.33 -7.43 0.21
N VAL A 503 17.05 -8.08 -0.92
CA VAL A 503 16.98 -7.47 -2.24
C VAL A 503 15.76 -6.56 -2.31
N MET A 504 15.97 -5.25 -2.49
CA MET A 504 14.90 -4.27 -2.66
C MET A 504 14.61 -3.96 -4.13
N ALA A 505 15.61 -4.12 -5.00
CA ALA A 505 15.47 -3.96 -6.45
C ALA A 505 16.44 -4.85 -7.23
N VAL A 506 16.08 -5.11 -8.49
CA VAL A 506 16.90 -5.81 -9.49
C VAL A 506 16.85 -5.10 -10.83
N SER A 507 17.92 -5.23 -11.63
CA SER A 507 18.01 -4.68 -12.99
C SER A 507 18.70 -5.72 -13.88
N CYS A 508 18.04 -6.14 -14.96
CA CYS A 508 18.51 -7.18 -15.87
C CYS A 508 18.91 -6.58 -17.22
N GLY A 509 20.18 -6.74 -17.59
CA GLY A 509 20.67 -6.51 -18.94
C GLY A 509 20.38 -7.68 -19.87
N SER A 510 21.03 -7.70 -21.03
CA SER A 510 20.84 -8.79 -22.01
C SER A 510 21.22 -10.16 -21.41
N ALA A 511 22.35 -10.23 -20.69
CA ALA A 511 22.87 -11.47 -20.09
C ALA A 511 23.56 -11.28 -18.72
N HIS A 512 23.17 -10.26 -17.94
CA HIS A 512 23.68 -10.02 -16.59
C HIS A 512 22.65 -9.31 -15.71
N THR A 513 22.67 -9.57 -14.41
CA THR A 513 21.72 -8.99 -13.44
C THR A 513 22.46 -8.27 -12.33
N LEU A 514 22.02 -7.05 -12.03
CA LEU A 514 22.34 -6.31 -10.81
C LEU A 514 21.20 -6.49 -9.79
N GLY A 515 21.56 -6.49 -8.50
CA GLY A 515 20.61 -6.41 -7.39
C GLY A 515 21.10 -5.40 -6.36
N LEU A 516 20.18 -4.70 -5.68
CA LEU A 516 20.49 -3.73 -4.63
C LEU A 516 19.82 -4.17 -3.31
N SER A 517 20.62 -4.29 -2.24
CA SER A 517 20.11 -4.63 -0.91
C SER A 517 19.51 -3.40 -0.20
N GLY A 518 18.63 -3.64 0.78
CA GLY A 518 18.11 -2.59 1.66
C GLY A 518 19.20 -1.86 2.46
N SER A 519 20.35 -2.51 2.64
CA SER A 519 21.58 -2.00 3.26
C SER A 519 22.54 -1.28 2.29
N GLY A 520 22.18 -1.10 1.02
CA GLY A 520 22.96 -0.36 0.02
C GLY A 520 24.15 -1.12 -0.58
N GLY A 521 24.19 -2.44 -0.43
CA GLY A 521 25.15 -3.33 -1.08
C GLY A 521 24.66 -3.78 -2.45
N VAL A 522 25.57 -3.90 -3.42
CA VAL A 522 25.25 -4.30 -4.80
C VAL A 522 25.67 -5.74 -5.06
N TYR A 523 24.73 -6.55 -5.53
CA TYR A 523 24.95 -7.87 -6.10
C TYR A 523 25.08 -7.79 -7.62
N ALA A 524 25.90 -8.64 -8.22
CA ALA A 524 25.96 -8.82 -9.67
C ALA A 524 26.24 -10.28 -10.04
N VAL A 525 25.54 -10.80 -11.05
CA VAL A 525 25.76 -12.14 -11.64
C VAL A 525 25.55 -12.13 -13.15
N GLY A 526 26.12 -13.10 -13.86
CA GLY A 526 25.96 -13.28 -15.30
C GLY A 526 27.25 -13.07 -16.09
N ASN A 527 27.10 -12.57 -17.31
CA ASN A 527 28.19 -12.29 -18.25
C ASN A 527 29.06 -11.09 -17.77
N ASP A 528 30.39 -11.25 -17.73
CA ASP A 528 31.36 -10.17 -17.48
C ASP A 528 32.32 -9.93 -18.66
N PHE A 529 32.02 -10.38 -19.89
CA PHE A 529 32.94 -10.22 -21.02
C PHE A 529 33.38 -8.77 -21.29
N SER A 530 32.52 -7.80 -20.96
CA SER A 530 32.83 -6.36 -21.06
C SER A 530 33.17 -5.72 -19.71
N GLY A 531 33.06 -6.44 -18.60
CA GLY A 531 33.23 -5.92 -17.24
C GLY A 531 31.96 -5.39 -16.56
N GLN A 532 30.78 -5.74 -17.09
CA GLN A 532 29.48 -5.21 -16.65
C GLN A 532 28.98 -5.71 -15.28
N THR A 533 29.70 -6.62 -14.61
CA THR A 533 29.37 -7.10 -13.25
C THR A 533 30.35 -6.60 -12.17
N ARG A 534 31.26 -5.68 -12.51
CA ARG A 534 32.40 -5.26 -11.65
C ARG A 534 32.03 -4.28 -10.52
N VAL A 535 31.09 -4.69 -9.69
CA VAL A 535 30.53 -3.92 -8.56
C VAL A 535 31.46 -3.84 -7.34
N SER A 536 32.66 -4.44 -7.37
CA SER A 536 33.54 -4.61 -6.20
C SER A 536 34.19 -3.33 -5.63
N LYS A 537 33.86 -2.16 -6.18
CA LYS A 537 34.21 -0.83 -5.64
C LYS A 537 33.01 -0.01 -5.17
N LEU A 538 31.79 -0.55 -5.31
CA LEU A 538 30.55 0.11 -4.93
C LEU A 538 30.22 -0.22 -3.47
N ALA A 539 29.86 0.81 -2.70
CA ALA A 539 29.43 0.71 -1.32
C ALA A 539 28.47 1.86 -0.98
N ASP A 540 27.74 1.72 0.13
CA ASP A 540 26.88 2.75 0.73
C ASP A 540 25.84 3.38 -0.23
N ILE A 541 25.29 2.62 -1.19
CA ILE A 541 24.29 3.11 -2.15
C ILE A 541 22.93 3.22 -1.47
N GLY A 542 22.71 4.37 -0.83
CA GLY A 542 21.62 4.58 0.11
C GLY A 542 20.40 5.30 -0.47
N ALA A 543 19.30 4.57 -0.62
CA ALA A 543 17.98 5.12 -0.92
C ALA A 543 17.48 6.09 0.19
N GLU A 544 17.92 5.88 1.44
CA GLU A 544 17.45 6.58 2.63
C GLU A 544 17.86 8.06 2.72
N ASN A 545 18.77 8.52 1.86
CA ASN A 545 19.21 9.91 1.77
C ASN A 545 18.75 10.64 0.49
N ILE A 546 18.14 9.93 -0.46
CA ILE A 546 17.59 10.53 -1.68
C ILE A 546 16.10 10.77 -1.44
N PRO A 547 15.61 12.02 -1.52
CA PRO A 547 14.23 12.31 -1.18
C PRO A 547 13.24 11.55 -2.08
N PHE A 548 12.04 11.35 -1.54
CA PHE A 548 10.87 11.11 -2.39
C PHE A 548 10.64 12.37 -3.24
N THR A 549 10.34 12.17 -4.51
CA THR A 549 9.67 13.20 -5.32
C THR A 549 8.25 13.31 -4.78
N GLU A 550 7.88 14.49 -4.26
CA GLU A 550 6.52 14.79 -3.78
C GLU A 550 5.48 14.76 -4.91
#